data_AF-A0A0G2EHH9-F1
#
_entry.id   AF-A0A0G2EHH9-F1
#
_cell.length_a   1.000
_cell.length_b   1.000
_cell.length_c   1.000
_cell.angle_alpha   90.00
_cell.angle_beta   90.00
_cell.angle_gamma   90.00
#
_symmetry.space_group_name_H-M   'P 1'
#
loop_
_entity.id
_entity.type
_entity.pdbx_description
1 polymer ?
#
loop_
_entity_poly.entity_id
_entity_poly.type
_entity_poly.pdbx_seq_one_letter_code
_entity_poly.pdbx_strand_id
1 'polypeptide(L)'
;MVAIPGQLVGSLMARDTTTSDAEYVPIINRKETILAISISFQIVAWAAVLFRLYARFKLTRASGWDDLIVVLAVVSALRKQSAAFCSPSIQVSATIGTCFVFLMIDNGLGKHVLSISLGTYQAYIHWFWAGTISYFYSTTLIKVSLLLQYLRLFEKRSKTYYLIIAMTVLISLWGFAYSALLAFACSPAQKFWDYNRPGKCFGFGAGANDPETFFTSFATHSATNMALDIIVFTFPIFSLSAMDLEGRRKYAIAGLATLGAVRGS
;
A
#
# COMPACT_ATOMS: atom_id res chain seq x y z
N MET A 1 -14.63 -15.44 -3.91
CA MET A 1 -15.53 -15.27 -2.76
C MET A 1 -16.93 -15.46 -3.28
N VAL A 2 -17.41 -16.69 -3.29
CA VAL A 2 -18.81 -17.01 -3.63
C VAL A 2 -19.64 -16.54 -2.45
N ALA A 3 -20.67 -15.72 -2.69
CA ALA A 3 -21.64 -15.36 -1.66
C ALA A 3 -22.36 -16.65 -1.24
N ILE A 4 -22.09 -17.14 -0.03
CA ILE A 4 -22.77 -18.32 0.50
C ILE A 4 -24.17 -17.87 0.93
N PRO A 5 -25.25 -18.40 0.34
CA PRO A 5 -26.60 -18.02 0.72
C PRO A 5 -26.85 -18.38 2.20
N GLY A 6 -27.52 -17.48 2.93
CA GLY A 6 -27.69 -17.58 4.39
C GLY A 6 -28.34 -18.88 4.89
N GLN A 7 -29.11 -19.58 4.05
CA GLN A 7 -29.66 -20.90 4.38
C GLN A 7 -28.60 -22.01 4.40
N LEU A 8 -27.57 -21.90 3.55
CA LEU A 8 -26.47 -22.86 3.52
C LEU A 8 -25.57 -22.70 4.75
N VAL A 9 -25.38 -21.46 5.23
CA VAL A 9 -24.66 -21.16 6.49
C VAL A 9 -25.32 -21.85 7.68
N GLY A 10 -26.66 -21.78 7.78
CA GLY A 10 -27.40 -22.48 8.84
C GLY A 10 -27.22 -24.00 8.79
N SER A 11 -27.23 -24.60 7.60
CA SER A 11 -27.02 -26.04 7.43
C SER A 11 -25.57 -26.50 7.66
N LEU A 12 -24.59 -25.64 7.40
CA LEU A 12 -23.17 -25.91 7.67
C LEU A 12 -22.85 -25.79 9.17
N MET A 13 -23.41 -24.78 9.85
CA MET A 13 -23.25 -24.63 11.31
C MET A 13 -23.92 -25.74 12.12
N ALA A 14 -25.01 -26.33 11.60
CA ALA A 14 -25.64 -27.50 12.22
C ALA A 14 -24.83 -28.80 12.06
N ARG A 15 -23.90 -28.85 11.08
CA ARG A 15 -23.05 -30.02 10.83
C ARG A 15 -21.78 -30.04 11.70
N ASP A 16 -21.28 -28.88 12.10
CA ASP A 16 -20.03 -28.74 12.88
C ASP A 16 -20.17 -29.02 14.37
N THR A 17 -21.38 -29.07 14.92
CA THR A 17 -21.58 -29.27 16.37
C THR A 17 -21.26 -30.69 16.83
N THR A 18 -21.05 -31.64 15.91
CA THR A 18 -20.81 -33.06 16.21
C THR A 18 -19.36 -33.52 16.06
N THR A 19 -18.44 -32.68 15.56
CA THR A 19 -17.03 -33.05 15.32
C THR A 19 -16.10 -31.94 15.79
N SER A 20 -15.79 -31.94 17.08
CA SER A 20 -14.72 -31.13 17.67
C SER A 20 -13.35 -31.73 17.36
N ASP A 21 -13.00 -31.83 16.09
CA ASP A 21 -11.64 -32.08 15.64
C ASP A 21 -10.91 -30.74 15.62
N ALA A 22 -9.75 -30.66 16.25
CA ALA A 22 -8.93 -29.45 16.26
C ALA A 22 -8.64 -29.01 14.81
N GLU A 23 -9.26 -27.90 14.38
CA GLU A 23 -9.18 -27.38 13.01
C GLU A 23 -7.70 -27.18 12.61
N TYR A 24 -7.24 -27.94 11.61
CA TYR A 24 -5.86 -27.83 11.12
C TYR A 24 -5.67 -26.49 10.41
N VAL A 25 -4.97 -25.56 11.06
CA VAL A 25 -4.57 -24.29 10.45
C VAL A 25 -3.19 -24.42 9.82
N PRO A 26 -3.03 -24.21 8.50
CA PRO A 26 -1.74 -24.29 7.84
C PRO A 26 -0.77 -23.23 8.40
N ILE A 27 0.53 -23.56 8.43
CA ILE A 27 1.57 -22.74 9.09
C ILE A 27 1.56 -21.29 8.57
N ILE A 28 1.35 -21.09 7.27
CA ILE A 28 1.33 -19.77 6.62
C ILE A 28 0.21 -18.86 7.17
N ASN A 29 -0.89 -19.46 7.64
CA ASN A 29 -2.08 -18.74 8.09
C ASN A 29 -2.07 -18.47 9.61
N ARG A 30 -1.04 -18.95 10.30
CA ARG A 30 -0.89 -18.72 11.74
C ARG A 30 -0.56 -17.25 12.01
N LYS A 31 -1.20 -16.69 13.03
CA LYS A 31 -0.98 -15.29 13.44
C LYS A 31 0.50 -14.99 13.65
N GLU A 32 1.23 -15.89 14.29
CA GLU A 32 2.66 -15.71 14.61
C GLU A 32 3.50 -15.55 13.34
N THR A 33 3.18 -16.32 12.29
CA THR A 33 3.87 -16.28 11.00
C THR A 33 3.56 -14.99 10.24
N ILE A 34 2.29 -14.59 10.18
CA ILE A 34 1.88 -13.34 9.51
C ILE A 34 2.55 -12.13 10.18
N LEU A 35 2.58 -12.12 11.52
CA LEU A 35 3.24 -11.07 12.31
C LEU A 35 4.75 -11.04 12.08
N ALA A 36 5.41 -12.20 12.14
CA ALA A 36 6.86 -12.29 11.95
C ALA A 36 7.28 -11.77 10.56
N ILE A 37 6.56 -12.15 9.51
CA ILE A 37 6.83 -11.69 8.14
C ILE A 37 6.64 -10.17 8.05
N SER A 38 5.49 -9.66 8.54
CA SER A 38 5.16 -8.23 8.47
C SER A 38 6.20 -7.36 9.20
N ILE A 39 6.58 -7.76 10.42
CA ILE A 39 7.58 -7.04 11.23
C ILE A 39 8.95 -7.08 10.55
N SER A 40 9.35 -8.22 9.98
CA SER A 40 10.65 -8.37 9.31
C SER A 40 10.76 -7.44 8.10
N PHE A 41 9.76 -7.43 7.22
CA PHE A 41 9.72 -6.51 6.07
C PHE A 41 9.70 -5.05 6.52
N GLN A 42 8.98 -4.74 7.61
CA GLN A 42 8.92 -3.39 8.15
C GLN A 42 10.29 -2.93 8.66
N ILE A 43 11.03 -3.77 9.38
CA ILE A 43 12.40 -3.47 9.86
C ILE A 43 13.33 -3.16 8.68
N VAL A 44 13.31 -3.99 7.64
CA VAL A 44 14.13 -3.78 6.43
C VAL A 44 13.78 -2.44 5.76
N ALA A 45 12.49 -2.12 5.65
CA ALA A 45 12.03 -0.85 5.10
C ALA A 45 12.51 0.35 5.94
N TRP A 46 12.41 0.28 7.28
CA TRP A 46 12.92 1.34 8.16
C TRP A 46 14.43 1.52 8.03
N ALA A 47 15.20 0.43 7.95
CA ALA A 47 16.64 0.49 7.75
C ALA A 47 17.01 1.20 6.44
N ALA A 48 16.34 0.86 5.33
CA ALA A 48 16.56 1.52 4.04
C ALA A 48 16.25 3.01 4.09
N VAL A 49 15.20 3.41 4.81
CA VAL A 49 14.81 4.81 4.95
C VAL A 49 15.78 5.60 5.84
N LEU A 50 16.21 5.03 6.96
CA LEU A 50 17.23 5.65 7.83
C LEU A 50 18.55 5.82 7.07
N PHE A 51 18.94 4.82 6.29
CA PHE A 51 20.12 4.91 5.42
C PHE A 51 19.98 6.05 4.40
N ARG A 52 18.82 6.15 3.74
CA ARG A 52 18.53 7.24 2.79
C ARG A 52 18.59 8.62 3.44
N LEU A 53 18.09 8.77 4.66
CA LEU A 53 18.17 10.02 5.42
C LEU A 53 19.62 10.33 5.81
N TYR A 54 20.35 9.34 6.33
CA TYR A 54 21.75 9.49 6.69
C TYR A 54 22.61 9.94 5.49
N ALA A 55 22.41 9.33 4.32
CA ALA A 55 23.08 9.73 3.08
C ALA A 55 22.74 11.18 2.69
N ARG A 56 21.49 11.62 2.86
CA ARG A 56 21.10 13.01 2.61
C ARG A 56 21.75 14.00 3.57
N PHE A 57 21.64 13.76 4.88
CA PHE A 57 22.16 14.67 5.90
C PHE A 57 23.68 14.76 5.89
N LYS A 58 24.38 13.63 5.76
CA LYS A 58 25.83 13.60 5.93
C LYS A 58 26.59 13.73 4.62
N LEU A 59 26.10 13.18 3.52
CA LEU A 59 26.87 13.07 2.27
C LEU A 59 26.57 14.21 1.28
N THR A 60 25.31 14.61 1.13
CA THR A 60 24.93 15.65 0.13
C THR A 60 24.76 17.04 0.71
N ARG A 61 24.67 17.21 2.05
CA ARG A 61 24.51 18.51 2.76
C ARG A 61 23.42 19.42 2.18
N ALA A 62 22.47 18.85 1.43
CA ALA A 62 21.35 19.57 0.87
C ALA A 62 20.22 19.58 1.91
N SER A 63 20.34 20.47 2.90
CA SER A 63 19.32 20.65 3.93
C SER A 63 18.12 21.37 3.32
N GLY A 64 17.13 20.62 2.84
CA GLY A 64 15.83 21.15 2.42
C GLY A 64 14.82 21.08 3.55
N TRP A 65 13.83 21.98 3.54
CA TRP A 65 12.66 21.93 4.44
C TRP A 65 11.92 20.57 4.37
N ASP A 66 12.03 19.87 3.24
CA ASP A 66 11.57 18.51 2.98
C ASP A 66 12.16 17.47 3.97
N ASP A 67 13.41 17.63 4.40
CA ASP A 67 14.11 16.66 5.25
C ASP A 67 13.86 16.90 6.76
N LEU A 68 13.57 18.15 7.16
CA LEU A 68 13.14 18.49 8.54
C LEU A 68 11.83 17.79 8.89
N ILE A 69 10.90 17.80 7.93
CA ILE A 69 9.59 17.17 8.02
C ILE A 69 9.74 15.64 8.21
N VAL A 70 10.71 15.01 7.55
CA VAL A 70 10.97 13.58 7.71
C VAL A 70 11.63 13.23 9.05
N VAL A 71 12.58 14.04 9.52
CA VAL A 71 13.19 13.83 10.85
C VAL A 71 12.16 14.02 11.96
N LEU A 72 11.30 15.03 11.85
CA LEU A 72 10.18 15.24 12.77
C LEU A 72 9.21 14.05 12.75
N ALA A 73 8.95 13.45 11.58
CA ALA A 73 8.13 12.25 11.47
C ALA A 73 8.76 11.03 12.18
N VAL A 74 10.05 10.78 12.01
CA VAL A 74 10.77 9.67 12.70
C VAL A 74 10.80 9.89 14.22
N VAL A 75 11.04 11.13 14.66
CA VAL A 75 11.03 11.48 16.10
C VAL A 75 9.62 11.35 16.70
N SER A 76 8.58 11.70 15.93
CA SER A 76 7.19 11.52 16.35
C SER A 76 6.76 10.05 16.39
N ALA A 77 7.32 9.18 15.53
CA ALA A 77 7.06 7.74 15.55
C ALA A 77 7.69 7.03 16.78
N LEU A 78 8.78 7.56 17.33
CA LEU A 78 9.39 7.08 18.57
C LEU A 78 8.65 7.57 19.83
N ARG A 79 7.81 8.61 19.71
CA ARG A 79 7.03 9.15 20.82
C ARG A 79 5.63 8.52 20.80
N LYS A 80 5.33 7.71 21.81
CA LYS A 80 4.06 6.98 22.00
C LYS A 80 2.82 7.74 21.50
N GLN A 81 1.97 6.99 20.81
CA GLN A 81 0.61 7.30 20.36
C GLN A 81 -0.13 8.29 21.27
N SER A 82 -0.31 9.52 20.81
CA SER A 82 -1.43 10.37 21.20
C SER A 82 -1.84 11.22 20.01
N ALA A 83 -3.15 11.30 19.82
CA ALA A 83 -3.81 11.71 18.60
C ALA A 83 -3.54 13.18 18.21
N ALA A 84 -3.71 13.42 16.90
CA ALA A 84 -3.95 14.69 16.22
C ALA A 84 -2.75 15.38 15.55
N PHE A 85 -2.93 15.57 14.23
CA PHE A 85 -2.25 16.43 13.26
C PHE A 85 -1.07 15.88 12.43
N CYS A 86 -1.41 15.62 11.15
CA CYS A 86 -0.81 16.17 9.93
C CYS A 86 0.60 15.72 9.47
N SER A 87 0.60 14.88 8.42
CA SER A 87 1.60 14.57 7.35
C SER A 87 3.08 14.94 7.53
N PRO A 88 3.99 14.00 7.21
CA PRO A 88 4.38 13.81 5.81
C PRO A 88 4.27 12.39 5.26
N SER A 89 3.95 12.34 3.97
CA SER A 89 3.12 11.34 3.32
C SER A 89 3.82 10.01 2.96
N ILE A 90 5.11 9.82 3.26
CA ILE A 90 5.86 8.69 2.69
C ILE A 90 6.22 7.60 3.71
N GLN A 91 6.28 7.91 5.00
CA GLN A 91 6.59 6.91 6.05
C GLN A 91 5.40 6.52 6.92
N VAL A 92 4.43 7.44 7.07
CA VAL A 92 3.23 7.23 7.86
C VAL A 92 2.36 6.10 7.27
N SER A 93 2.42 5.88 5.95
CA SER A 93 1.58 4.90 5.28
C SER A 93 1.98 3.43 5.55
N ALA A 94 3.27 3.13 5.67
CA ALA A 94 3.74 1.76 5.94
C ALA A 94 3.43 1.33 7.38
N THR A 95 3.60 2.24 8.34
CA THR A 95 3.26 1.97 9.75
C THR A 95 1.75 1.85 9.96
N ILE A 96 0.95 2.72 9.33
CA ILE A 96 -0.52 2.62 9.39
C ILE A 96 -1.02 1.31 8.77
N GLY A 97 -0.49 0.91 7.60
CA GLY A 97 -0.84 -0.36 6.97
C GLY A 97 -0.58 -1.56 7.88
N THR A 98 0.57 -1.57 8.55
CA THR A 98 0.93 -2.65 9.50
C THR A 98 0.00 -2.63 10.73
N CYS A 99 -0.38 -1.46 11.24
CA CYS A 99 -1.40 -1.33 12.30
C CYS A 99 -2.73 -1.97 11.91
N PHE A 100 -3.21 -1.76 10.68
CA PHE A 100 -4.43 -2.41 10.21
C PHE A 100 -4.29 -3.92 10.10
N VAL A 101 -3.11 -4.43 9.70
CA VAL A 101 -2.84 -5.87 9.68
C VAL A 101 -2.92 -6.48 11.08
N PHE A 102 -2.32 -5.84 12.10
CA PHE A 102 -2.46 -6.31 13.49
C PHE A 102 -3.93 -6.38 13.92
N LEU A 103 -4.71 -5.32 13.63
CA LEU A 103 -6.13 -5.26 13.97
C LEU A 103 -6.94 -6.34 13.21
N MET A 104 -6.60 -6.64 11.96
CA MET A 104 -7.24 -7.72 11.19
C MET A 104 -6.92 -9.10 11.79
N ILE A 105 -5.70 -9.33 12.26
CA ILE A 105 -5.28 -10.58 12.92
C ILE A 105 -6.07 -10.81 14.21
N ASP A 106 -6.24 -9.77 15.02
CA ASP A 106 -7.04 -9.84 16.24
C ASP A 106 -8.52 -10.14 15.94
N ASN A 107 -9.00 -9.74 14.76
CA ASN A 107 -10.35 -10.00 14.27
C ASN A 107 -10.46 -11.24 13.37
N GLY A 108 -9.52 -12.18 13.46
CA GLY A 108 -9.66 -13.51 12.84
C GLY A 108 -9.08 -13.65 11.44
N LEU A 109 -8.22 -12.72 10.98
CA LEU A 109 -7.38 -12.95 9.80
C LEU A 109 -6.60 -14.25 9.98
N GLY A 110 -6.72 -15.14 8.99
CA GLY A 110 -6.05 -16.44 8.99
C GLY A 110 -6.82 -17.58 9.65
N LYS A 111 -8.10 -17.38 9.98
CA LYS A 111 -9.03 -18.47 10.33
C LYS A 111 -9.98 -18.74 9.17
N HIS A 112 -10.59 -19.93 9.15
CA HIS A 112 -11.61 -20.23 8.16
C HIS A 112 -12.84 -19.34 8.39
N VAL A 113 -13.44 -18.85 7.31
CA VAL A 113 -14.56 -17.88 7.40
C VAL A 113 -15.77 -18.43 8.17
N LEU A 114 -15.95 -19.76 8.19
CA LEU A 114 -17.03 -20.42 8.91
C LEU A 114 -16.79 -20.53 10.43
N SER A 115 -15.55 -20.48 10.89
CA SER A 115 -15.21 -20.59 12.32
C SER A 115 -15.17 -19.24 13.05
N ILE A 116 -15.50 -18.14 12.36
CA ILE A 116 -15.48 -16.77 12.88
C ILE A 116 -16.92 -16.29 13.14
N SER A 117 -17.14 -15.64 14.28
CA SER A 117 -18.45 -15.03 14.58
C SER A 117 -18.76 -13.87 13.62
N LEU A 118 -20.04 -13.66 13.30
CA LEU A 118 -20.47 -12.62 12.36
C LEU A 118 -20.00 -11.20 12.78
N GLY A 119 -20.01 -10.90 14.08
CA GLY A 119 -19.56 -9.60 14.59
C GLY A 119 -18.05 -9.38 14.43
N THR A 120 -17.25 -10.42 14.70
CA THR A 120 -15.80 -10.38 14.48
C THR A 120 -15.45 -10.26 13.00
N TYR A 121 -16.20 -10.95 12.14
CA TYR A 121 -16.05 -10.85 10.68
C TYR A 121 -16.35 -9.43 10.15
N GLN A 122 -17.38 -8.78 10.67
CA GLN A 122 -17.70 -7.39 10.32
C GLN A 122 -16.57 -6.43 10.71
N ALA A 123 -15.99 -6.59 11.91
CA ALA A 123 -14.84 -5.79 12.33
C ALA A 123 -13.62 -6.03 11.43
N TYR A 124 -13.35 -7.29 11.06
CA TYR A 124 -12.30 -7.64 10.11
C TYR A 124 -12.47 -6.92 8.75
N ILE A 125 -13.66 -6.98 8.16
CA ILE A 125 -13.95 -6.33 6.86
C ILE A 125 -13.83 -4.80 6.95
N HIS A 126 -14.21 -4.20 8.08
CA HIS A 126 -14.03 -2.77 8.31
C HIS A 126 -12.54 -2.37 8.33
N TRP A 127 -11.69 -3.12 9.04
CA TRP A 127 -10.25 -2.86 9.05
C TRP A 127 -9.60 -3.15 7.69
N PHE A 128 -10.08 -4.17 6.98
CA PHE A 128 -9.65 -4.46 5.61
C PHE A 128 -9.95 -3.30 4.66
N TRP A 129 -11.15 -2.72 4.73
CA TRP A 129 -11.52 -1.54 3.95
C TRP A 129 -10.58 -0.35 4.22
N ALA A 130 -10.38 0.00 5.50
CA ALA A 130 -9.51 1.10 5.90
C ALA A 130 -8.04 0.85 5.49
N GLY A 131 -7.56 -0.38 5.68
CA GLY A 131 -6.21 -0.79 5.30
C GLY A 131 -5.97 -0.74 3.79
N THR A 132 -6.96 -1.15 2.99
CA THR A 132 -6.87 -1.12 1.53
C THR A 132 -6.83 0.31 0.99
N ILE A 133 -7.63 1.22 1.55
CA ILE A 133 -7.57 2.65 1.19
C ILE A 133 -6.18 3.22 1.49
N SER A 134 -5.65 2.93 2.69
CA SER A 134 -4.29 3.34 3.05
C SER A 134 -3.24 2.77 2.08
N TYR A 135 -3.40 1.52 1.66
CA TYR A 135 -2.51 0.87 0.69
C TYR A 135 -2.52 1.60 -0.66
N PHE A 136 -3.69 1.96 -1.21
CA PHE A 136 -3.80 2.69 -2.48
C PHE A 136 -3.11 4.06 -2.41
N TYR A 137 -3.27 4.78 -1.30
CA TYR A 137 -2.53 6.03 -1.10
C TYR A 137 -1.02 5.81 -1.01
N SER A 138 -0.58 4.79 -0.25
CA SER A 138 0.86 4.54 -0.06
C SER A 138 1.59 4.20 -1.36
N THR A 139 0.99 3.35 -2.20
CA THR A 139 1.56 2.96 -3.50
C THR A 139 1.65 4.12 -4.48
N THR A 140 0.69 5.06 -4.42
CA THR A 140 0.68 6.29 -5.22
C THR A 140 1.77 7.26 -4.75
N LEU A 141 1.87 7.48 -3.44
CA LEU A 141 2.81 8.43 -2.84
C LEU A 141 4.27 8.02 -3.06
N ILE A 142 4.57 6.73 -3.03
CA ILE A 142 5.90 6.21 -3.34
C ILE A 142 6.30 6.55 -4.79
N LYS A 143 5.41 6.32 -5.76
CA LYS A 143 5.65 6.65 -7.18
C LYS A 143 5.85 8.15 -7.40
N VAL A 144 5.00 8.98 -6.79
CA VAL A 144 5.12 10.44 -6.84
C VAL A 144 6.45 10.90 -6.23
N SER A 145 6.85 10.33 -5.09
CA SER A 145 8.15 10.63 -4.47
C SER A 145 9.32 10.30 -5.39
N LEU A 146 9.29 9.16 -6.07
CA LEU A 146 10.32 8.78 -7.05
C LEU A 146 10.37 9.77 -8.22
N LEU A 147 9.22 10.17 -8.75
CA LEU A 147 9.17 11.14 -9.84
C LEU A 147 9.66 12.54 -9.43
N LEU A 148 9.33 12.99 -8.23
CA LEU A 148 9.87 14.24 -7.70
C LEU A 148 11.39 14.19 -7.52
N GLN A 149 11.96 13.03 -7.21
CA GLN A 149 13.42 12.85 -7.19
C GLN A 149 14.02 12.96 -8.60
N TYR A 150 13.37 12.35 -9.60
CA TYR A 150 13.80 12.49 -10.99
C TYR A 150 13.73 13.94 -11.46
N LEU A 151 12.68 14.68 -11.07
CA LEU A 151 12.54 16.09 -11.41
C LEU A 151 13.71 16.96 -10.88
N ARG A 152 14.33 16.57 -9.77
CA ARG A 152 15.53 17.23 -9.23
C ARG A 152 16.81 16.87 -9.98
N LEU A 153 16.84 15.73 -10.69
CA LEU A 153 18.00 15.24 -11.43
C LEU A 153 18.08 15.83 -12.84
N PHE A 154 16.93 16.05 -13.49
CA PHE A 154 16.88 16.60 -14.85
C PHE A 154 16.87 18.13 -14.86
N GLU A 155 17.41 18.72 -15.93
CA GLU A 155 17.45 20.16 -16.10
C GLU A 155 16.04 20.76 -16.25
N LYS A 156 15.81 21.87 -15.55
CA LYS A 156 14.53 22.61 -15.58
C LYS A 156 14.24 23.05 -17.01
N ARG A 157 13.00 22.84 -17.47
CA ARG A 157 12.49 23.17 -18.82
C ARG A 157 12.94 22.25 -19.98
N SER A 158 13.58 21.12 -19.70
CA SER A 158 13.78 20.08 -20.72
C SER A 158 12.45 19.37 -21.10
N LYS A 159 12.37 18.74 -22.28
CA LYS A 159 11.20 17.93 -22.66
C LYS A 159 10.93 16.82 -21.63
N THR A 160 11.98 16.17 -21.13
CA THR A 160 11.91 15.17 -20.06
C THR A 160 11.32 15.74 -18.76
N TYR A 161 11.67 16.97 -18.39
CA TYR A 161 11.12 17.64 -17.20
C TYR A 161 9.59 17.75 -17.27
N TYR A 162 9.04 18.18 -18.42
CA TYR A 162 7.59 18.26 -18.60
C TYR A 162 6.91 16.88 -18.63
N LEU A 163 7.57 15.86 -19.21
CA LEU A 163 7.07 14.47 -19.18
C LEU A 163 6.98 13.92 -17.76
N ILE A 164 7.97 14.18 -16.90
CA ILE A 164 7.94 13.76 -15.48
C ILE A 164 6.79 14.43 -14.74
N ILE A 165 6.55 15.73 -14.97
CA ILE A 165 5.41 16.44 -14.37
C ILE A 165 4.09 15.83 -14.83
N ALA A 166 3.92 15.61 -16.14
CA ALA A 166 2.71 15.00 -16.68
C ALA A 166 2.47 13.60 -16.08
N MET A 167 3.51 12.77 -15.97
CA MET A 167 3.42 11.44 -15.38
C MET A 167 3.09 11.50 -13.88
N THR A 168 3.63 12.50 -13.15
CA THR A 168 3.31 12.73 -11.74
C THR A 168 1.83 13.06 -11.55
N VAL A 169 1.28 13.93 -12.40
CA VAL A 169 -0.15 14.28 -12.38
C VAL A 169 -1.01 13.07 -12.69
N LEU A 170 -0.68 12.31 -13.76
CA LEU A 170 -1.43 11.11 -14.15
C LEU A 170 -1.47 10.05 -13.04
N ILE A 171 -0.33 9.77 -12.40
CA ILE A 171 -0.27 8.81 -11.29
C ILE A 171 -1.05 9.30 -10.07
N SER A 172 -0.99 10.60 -9.77
CA SER A 172 -1.75 11.19 -8.67
C SER A 172 -3.26 11.07 -8.90
N LEU A 173 -3.71 11.34 -10.13
CA LEU A 173 -5.11 11.17 -10.53
C LEU A 173 -5.55 9.70 -10.49
N TRP A 174 -4.71 8.78 -10.98
CA TRP A 174 -4.95 7.34 -10.91
C TRP A 174 -5.14 6.88 -9.46
N GLY A 175 -4.23 7.25 -8.57
CA GLY A 175 -4.29 6.88 -7.16
C GLY A 175 -5.50 7.46 -6.44
N PHE A 176 -5.81 8.72 -6.71
CA PHE A 176 -7.01 9.37 -6.18
C PHE A 176 -8.30 8.68 -6.67
N ALA A 177 -8.37 8.34 -7.96
CA ALA A 177 -9.54 7.68 -8.55
C ALA A 177 -9.79 6.31 -7.90
N TYR A 178 -8.76 5.46 -7.80
CA TYR A 178 -8.90 4.13 -7.17
C TYR A 178 -9.26 4.22 -5.68
N SER A 179 -8.65 5.17 -4.94
CA SER A 179 -8.98 5.40 -3.53
C SER A 179 -10.42 5.89 -3.36
N ALA A 180 -10.89 6.79 -4.22
CA ALA A 180 -12.28 7.27 -4.18
C ALA A 180 -13.28 6.17 -4.56
N LEU A 181 -12.96 5.36 -5.58
CA LEU A 181 -13.78 4.22 -5.99
C LEU A 181 -13.95 3.20 -4.85
N LEU A 182 -12.90 2.95 -4.08
CA LEU A 182 -12.95 2.07 -2.91
C LEU A 182 -13.68 2.72 -1.72
N ALA A 183 -13.41 3.99 -1.44
CA ALA A 183 -14.04 4.71 -0.33
C ALA A 183 -15.56 4.83 -0.50
N PHE A 184 -16.02 5.01 -1.74
CA PHE A 184 -17.43 5.13 -2.09
C PHE A 184 -18.00 3.89 -2.80
N ALA A 185 -17.35 2.73 -2.63
CA ALA A 185 -17.76 1.49 -3.28
C ALA A 185 -19.17 1.02 -2.89
N CYS A 186 -19.68 1.48 -1.74
CA CYS A 186 -21.02 1.20 -1.26
C CYS A 186 -21.74 2.49 -0.85
N SER A 187 -23.05 2.53 -1.11
CA SER A 187 -23.96 3.59 -0.65
C SER A 187 -25.08 2.97 0.20
N PRO A 188 -25.12 3.24 1.52
CA PRO A 188 -24.16 4.02 2.31
C PRO A 188 -22.84 3.25 2.54
N ALA A 189 -21.73 3.94 2.83
CA ALA A 189 -20.39 3.33 2.95
C ALA A 189 -20.34 2.20 4.01
N GLN A 190 -21.14 2.33 5.07
CA GLN A 190 -21.27 1.34 6.14
C GLN A 190 -21.72 -0.04 5.65
N LYS A 191 -22.42 -0.11 4.51
CA LYS A 191 -22.84 -1.37 3.88
C LYS A 191 -21.66 -2.25 3.47
N PHE A 192 -20.45 -1.69 3.33
CA PHE A 192 -19.24 -2.45 3.00
C PHE A 192 -18.92 -3.50 4.08
N TRP A 193 -19.07 -3.15 5.37
CA TRP A 193 -18.80 -4.06 6.49
C TRP A 193 -20.07 -4.58 7.16
N ASP A 194 -21.17 -3.81 7.15
CA ASP A 194 -22.46 -4.21 7.71
C ASP A 194 -23.38 -4.77 6.63
N TYR A 195 -23.30 -6.08 6.40
CA TYR A 195 -24.09 -6.77 5.37
C TYR A 195 -25.60 -6.70 5.59
N ASN A 196 -26.07 -6.48 6.82
CA ASN A 196 -27.50 -6.43 7.13
C ASN A 196 -28.16 -5.07 6.80
N ARG A 197 -27.36 -4.02 6.57
CA ARG A 197 -27.88 -2.70 6.20
C ARG A 197 -28.51 -2.73 4.80
N PRO A 198 -29.59 -1.99 4.53
CA PRO A 198 -30.04 -1.77 3.15
C PRO A 198 -29.04 -0.85 2.43
N GLY A 199 -28.76 -1.13 1.15
CA GLY A 199 -27.82 -0.34 0.36
C GLY A 199 -27.40 -1.06 -0.92
N LYS A 200 -26.65 -0.36 -1.77
CA LYS A 200 -26.06 -0.92 -3.00
C LYS A 200 -24.55 -0.78 -2.95
N CYS A 201 -23.85 -1.80 -3.41
CA CYS A 201 -22.41 -1.82 -3.61
C CYS A 201 -22.09 -2.07 -5.08
N PHE A 202 -20.98 -1.52 -5.55
CA PHE A 202 -20.48 -1.69 -6.92
C PHE A 202 -18.94 -1.78 -6.91
N GLY A 203 -18.39 -2.42 -7.92
CA GLY A 203 -16.93 -2.55 -8.10
C GLY A 203 -16.24 -3.18 -6.89
N PHE A 204 -15.48 -2.37 -6.14
CA PHE A 204 -14.71 -2.80 -4.97
C PHE A 204 -15.54 -3.22 -3.75
N GLY A 205 -16.86 -3.05 -3.76
CA GLY A 205 -17.71 -3.34 -2.60
C GLY A 205 -17.97 -4.84 -2.42
N ALA A 206 -17.57 -5.40 -1.27
CA ALA A 206 -17.75 -6.82 -0.94
C ALA A 206 -19.23 -7.28 -0.89
N GLY A 207 -20.19 -6.35 -0.85
CA GLY A 207 -21.63 -6.61 -0.84
C GLY A 207 -22.32 -6.49 -2.21
N ALA A 208 -21.58 -6.37 -3.31
CA ALA A 208 -22.18 -6.47 -4.63
C ALA A 208 -22.73 -7.90 -4.81
N ASN A 209 -23.94 -8.05 -5.35
CA ASN A 209 -24.53 -9.36 -5.69
C ASN A 209 -23.73 -10.11 -6.78
N ASP A 210 -22.59 -9.57 -7.17
CA ASP A 210 -21.68 -10.10 -8.16
C ASP A 210 -20.27 -10.15 -7.57
N PRO A 211 -19.79 -11.34 -7.16
CA PRO A 211 -18.44 -11.49 -6.66
C PRO A 211 -17.38 -11.31 -7.74
N GLU A 212 -17.72 -11.48 -9.02
CA GLU A 212 -16.76 -11.36 -10.13
C GLU A 212 -16.27 -9.92 -10.29
N THR A 213 -17.18 -8.94 -10.22
CA THR A 213 -16.82 -7.51 -10.26
C THR A 213 -15.92 -7.08 -9.10
N PHE A 214 -16.07 -7.68 -7.92
CA PHE A 214 -15.17 -7.45 -6.79
C PHE A 214 -13.74 -7.90 -7.12
N PHE A 215 -13.56 -9.15 -7.54
CA PHE A 215 -12.21 -9.67 -7.87
C PHE A 215 -11.57 -8.93 -9.03
N THR A 216 -12.32 -8.65 -10.08
CA THR A 216 -11.81 -7.92 -11.25
C THR A 216 -11.41 -6.49 -10.89
N SER A 217 -12.12 -5.80 -10.01
CA SER A 217 -11.74 -4.46 -9.52
C SER A 217 -10.39 -4.47 -8.80
N PHE A 218 -10.16 -5.43 -7.90
CA PHE A 218 -8.88 -5.60 -7.22
C PHE A 218 -7.75 -6.05 -8.16
N ALA A 219 -8.06 -6.95 -9.10
CA ALA A 219 -7.10 -7.42 -10.11
C ALA A 219 -6.66 -6.28 -11.02
N THR A 220 -7.58 -5.43 -11.49
CA THR A 220 -7.26 -4.28 -12.34
C THR A 220 -6.42 -3.24 -11.60
N HIS A 221 -6.73 -2.93 -10.33
CA HIS A 221 -5.87 -2.09 -9.50
C HIS A 221 -4.46 -2.68 -9.39
N SER A 222 -4.35 -3.97 -9.06
CA SER A 222 -3.05 -4.63 -8.85
C SER A 222 -2.22 -4.67 -10.14
N ALA A 223 -2.85 -5.03 -11.26
CA ALA A 223 -2.19 -5.08 -12.57
C ALA A 223 -1.73 -3.68 -13.03
N THR A 224 -2.59 -2.67 -12.91
CA THR A 224 -2.24 -1.29 -13.29
C THR A 224 -1.19 -0.69 -12.35
N ASN A 225 -1.26 -0.95 -11.04
CA ASN A 225 -0.24 -0.54 -10.09
C ASN A 225 1.13 -1.09 -10.47
N MET A 226 1.21 -2.40 -10.78
CA MET A 226 2.45 -3.07 -11.16
C MET A 226 2.99 -2.54 -12.49
N ALA A 227 2.12 -2.29 -13.48
CA ALA A 227 2.51 -1.67 -14.74
C ALA A 227 3.10 -0.27 -14.53
N LEU A 228 2.47 0.55 -13.67
CA LEU A 228 2.98 1.87 -13.32
C LEU A 228 4.32 1.81 -12.60
N ASP A 229 4.55 0.83 -11.72
CA ASP A 229 5.84 0.62 -11.06
C ASP A 229 6.95 0.35 -12.09
N ILE A 230 6.71 -0.50 -13.08
CA ILE A 230 7.67 -0.79 -14.17
C ILE A 230 7.95 0.46 -15.01
N ILE A 231 6.90 1.21 -15.38
CA ILE A 231 7.02 2.44 -16.18
C ILE A 231 7.86 3.48 -15.43
N VAL A 232 7.53 3.75 -14.16
CA VAL A 232 8.25 4.73 -13.33
C VAL A 232 9.71 4.30 -13.15
N PHE A 233 9.96 3.02 -12.87
CA PHE A 233 11.32 2.53 -12.63
C PHE A 233 12.20 2.58 -13.88
N THR A 234 11.64 2.30 -15.05
CA THR A 234 12.42 2.22 -16.30
C THR A 234 12.51 3.57 -17.02
N PHE A 235 11.64 4.53 -16.68
CA PHE A 235 11.64 5.90 -17.21
C PHE A 235 13.04 6.56 -17.27
N PRO A 236 13.85 6.60 -16.18
CA PRO A 236 15.17 7.23 -16.22
C PRO A 236 16.12 6.54 -17.19
N ILE A 237 16.04 5.21 -17.34
CA ILE A 237 16.93 4.44 -18.22
C ILE A 237 16.66 4.81 -19.68
N PHE A 238 15.39 4.88 -20.08
CA PHE A 238 15.01 5.26 -21.44
C PHE A 238 15.25 6.74 -21.74
N SER A 239 14.96 7.64 -20.79
CA SER A 239 15.21 9.06 -21.03
C SER A 239 16.70 9.40 -21.09
N LEU A 240 17.54 8.69 -20.34
CA LEU A 240 18.99 8.88 -20.40
C LEU A 240 19.55 8.34 -21.71
N SER A 241 19.09 7.19 -22.22
CA SER A 241 19.57 6.61 -23.48
C SER A 241 19.31 7.51 -24.69
N ALA A 242 18.19 8.25 -24.68
CA ALA A 242 17.80 9.17 -25.75
C ALA A 242 18.56 10.52 -25.76
N MET A 243 19.27 10.88 -24.68
CA MET A 243 20.07 12.12 -24.66
C MET A 243 21.47 11.89 -25.21
N ASP A 244 21.94 12.80 -26.05
CA ASP A 244 23.27 12.77 -26.69
C ASP A 244 24.37 13.23 -25.71
N LEU A 245 24.42 12.59 -24.54
CA LEU A 245 25.43 12.81 -23.52
C LEU A 245 26.64 11.92 -23.82
N GLU A 246 27.86 12.48 -23.72
CA GLU A 246 29.10 11.71 -23.73
C GLU A 246 28.96 10.49 -22.80
N GLY A 247 29.21 9.29 -23.33
CA GLY A 247 28.86 8.01 -22.68
C GLY A 247 29.29 7.91 -21.22
N ARG A 248 30.42 8.54 -20.84
CA ARG A 248 30.90 8.61 -19.44
C ARG A 248 29.93 9.32 -18.49
N ARG A 249 29.24 10.39 -18.90
CA ARG A 249 28.21 11.06 -18.07
C ARG A 249 26.93 10.24 -18.00
N LYS A 250 26.56 9.54 -19.08
CA LYS A 250 25.43 8.61 -19.16
C LYS A 250 25.58 7.47 -18.14
N TYR A 251 26.74 6.80 -18.13
CA TYR A 251 27.07 5.76 -17.16
C TYR A 251 27.36 6.31 -15.76
N ALA A 252 27.83 7.55 -15.62
CA ALA A 252 27.99 8.17 -14.30
C ALA A 252 26.64 8.56 -13.67
N ILE A 253 25.63 8.95 -14.44
CA ILE A 253 24.29 9.29 -13.94
C ILE A 253 23.46 8.02 -13.70
N ALA A 254 23.47 7.06 -14.64
CA ALA A 254 22.89 5.73 -14.41
C ALA A 254 23.62 5.01 -13.26
N GLY A 255 24.94 5.17 -13.22
CA GLY A 255 25.81 4.75 -12.13
C GLY A 255 25.53 5.48 -10.83
N LEU A 256 25.19 6.77 -10.79
CA LEU A 256 24.81 7.46 -9.56
C LEU A 256 23.43 7.02 -9.06
N ALA A 257 22.51 6.71 -9.98
CA ALA A 257 21.21 6.15 -9.66
C ALA A 257 21.33 4.73 -9.06
N THR A 258 22.28 3.91 -9.54
CA THR A 258 22.57 2.57 -8.98
C THR A 258 23.58 2.57 -7.83
N LEU A 259 24.55 3.49 -7.80
CA LEU A 259 25.53 3.70 -6.71
C LEU A 259 24.89 4.39 -5.51
N GLY A 260 23.76 5.08 -5.67
CA GLY A 260 22.87 5.38 -4.54
C GLY A 260 22.34 4.12 -3.85
N ALA A 261 22.32 2.98 -4.54
CA ALA A 261 21.95 1.67 -4.00
C ALA A 261 23.16 0.75 -3.71
N VAL A 262 24.35 1.01 -4.29
CA VAL A 262 25.49 0.08 -4.26
C VAL A 262 26.80 0.69 -3.72
N ARG A 263 26.94 2.02 -3.55
CA ARG A 263 28.12 2.61 -2.87
C ARG A 263 27.94 2.65 -1.35
N GLY A 264 27.50 1.50 -0.83
CA GLY A 264 27.40 1.13 0.57
C GLY A 264 28.02 -0.26 0.74
N SER A 265 29.30 -0.36 0.39
CA SER A 265 30.21 -1.43 0.79
C SER A 265 31.55 -0.79 1.13
#